data_AF-A0A920PF12-F1
#
_entry.id   AF-A0A920PF12-F1
#
_cell.length_a   1.000
_cell.length_b   1.000
_cell.length_c   1.000
_cell.angle_alpha   90.00
_cell.angle_beta   90.00
_cell.angle_gamma   90.00
#
_symmetry.space_group_name_H-M   'P 1'
#
loop_
_entity.id
_entity.type
_entity.pdbx_description
1 polymer ?
#
loop_
_entity_poly.entity_id
_entity_poly.type
_entity_poly.pdbx_seq_one_letter_code
_entity_poly.pdbx_strand_id
1 'polypeptide(L)' 'MITAGASGIGAEIAHTLSGTGAKVIICDKDQAALDQFSKENPEVMAMKADVSDEKEVLSLLMKLKTTLETSML' A
#
# COMPACT_ATOMS: atom_id res chain seq x y z
N MET A 1 -1.15 -2.57 -6.57
CA MET A 1 -1.35 -1.60 -5.48
C MET A 1 -2.84 -1.41 -5.25
N ILE A 2 -3.28 -1.24 -4.01
CA ILE A 2 -4.67 -0.97 -3.62
C ILE A 2 -4.71 0.40 -2.93
N THR A 3 -5.59 1.30 -3.36
CA THR A 3 -5.82 2.60 -2.69
C THR A 3 -6.94 2.47 -1.65
N ALA A 4 -6.99 3.40 -0.68
CA ALA A 4 -7.85 3.26 0.50
C ALA A 4 -7.65 1.89 1.18
N GLY A 5 -6.41 1.40 1.17
CA GLY A 5 -6.08 0.01 1.49
C GLY A 5 -5.83 -0.26 2.96
N ALA A 6 -5.87 0.77 3.82
CA ALA A 6 -5.55 0.62 5.24
C ALA A 6 -6.75 0.17 6.08
N SER A 7 -7.97 0.19 5.54
CA SER A 7 -9.18 -0.20 6.27
C SER A 7 -10.29 -0.71 5.34
N GLY A 8 -11.33 -1.29 5.95
CA GLY A 8 -12.54 -1.73 5.24
C GLY A 8 -12.24 -2.70 4.10
N ILE A 9 -12.88 -2.46 2.95
CA ILE A 9 -12.78 -3.33 1.76
C ILE A 9 -11.35 -3.38 1.23
N GLY A 10 -10.65 -2.24 1.20
CA GLY A 10 -9.28 -2.18 0.69
C GLY A 10 -8.31 -3.04 1.52
N ALA A 11 -8.45 -3.01 2.85
CA ALA A 11 -7.68 -3.85 3.75
C ALA A 11 -7.96 -5.34 3.57
N GLU A 12 -9.24 -5.73 3.46
CA GLU A 12 -9.61 -7.14 3.26
C GLU A 12 -9.06 -7.70 1.94
N ILE A 13 -9.14 -6.91 0.86
CA ILE A 13 -8.55 -7.26 -0.43
C ILE A 13 -7.03 -7.41 -0.30
N ALA A 14 -6.38 -6.47 0.40
CA ALA A 14 -4.93 -6.51 0.59
C ALA A 14 -4.48 -7.75 1.37
N HIS A 15 -5.15 -8.06 2.48
CA HIS A 15 -4.92 -9.26 3.30
C HIS A 15 -5.16 -10.54 2.49
N THR A 16 -6.28 -10.63 1.78
CA THR A 16 -6.60 -11.81 0.98
C THR A 16 -5.56 -12.05 -0.11
N LEU A 17 -5.18 -11.00 -0.85
CA LEU A 17 -4.19 -11.11 -1.92
C LEU A 17 -2.79 -11.45 -1.38
N SER A 18 -2.37 -10.87 -0.26
CA SER A 18 -1.07 -11.19 0.34
C SER A 18 -1.00 -12.65 0.77
N GLY A 19 -2.09 -13.19 1.31
CA GLY A 19 -2.25 -14.61 1.65
C GLY A 19 -2.12 -15.57 0.44
N THR A 20 -2.30 -15.10 -0.79
CA THR A 20 -2.07 -15.89 -2.01
C THR A 20 -0.62 -15.87 -2.52
N GLY A 21 0.28 -15.19 -1.79
CA GLY A 21 1.68 -14.98 -2.22
C GLY A 21 1.87 -13.81 -3.17
N ALA A 22 0.84 -12.99 -3.39
CA ALA A 22 0.98 -11.77 -4.19
C ALA A 22 1.85 -10.74 -3.44
N LYS A 23 2.72 -10.03 -4.18
CA LYS A 23 3.37 -8.83 -3.67
C LYS A 23 2.35 -7.69 -3.62
N VAL A 24 1.84 -7.39 -2.44
CA VAL A 24 0.81 -6.37 -2.24
C VAL A 24 1.43 -5.08 -1.71
N ILE A 25 0.98 -3.96 -2.27
CA ILE A 25 1.27 -2.61 -1.79
C ILE A 25 -0.07 -1.91 -1.59
N ILE A 26 -0.26 -1.24 -0.46
CA ILE A 26 -1.43 -0.40 -0.18
C ILE A 26 -1.05 1.07 -0.09
N CYS A 27 -2.02 1.95 -0.38
CA CYS A 27 -1.93 3.36 -0.02
C CYS A 27 -3.20 3.84 0.68
N ASP A 28 -3.01 4.78 1.60
CA ASP A 28 -4.09 5.49 2.30
C ASP A 28 -3.56 6.86 2.76
N LYS A 29 -4.47 7.80 3.06
CA LYS A 29 -4.10 9.09 3.64
C LYS A 29 -4.00 9.03 5.16
N ASP A 30 -4.66 8.05 5.78
CA ASP A 30 -4.67 7.87 7.23
C ASP A 30 -3.43 7.07 7.69
N GLN A 31 -2.48 7.77 8.30
CA GLN A 31 -1.26 7.13 8.81
C GLN A 31 -1.55 6.16 9.96
N ALA A 32 -2.51 6.46 10.83
CA ALA A 32 -2.81 5.60 11.97
C ALA A 32 -3.43 4.28 11.50
N ALA A 33 -4.30 4.33 10.49
CA ALA A 33 -4.83 3.14 9.85
C ALA A 33 -3.72 2.31 9.17
N LEU A 34 -2.79 2.96 8.45
CA LEU A 34 -1.64 2.28 7.84
C LEU A 34 -0.75 1.60 8.87
N ASP A 35 -0.47 2.28 9.98
CA ASP A 35 0.36 1.74 11.07
C ASP A 35 -0.32 0.52 11.72
N GLN A 36 -1.64 0.57 11.91
CA GLN A 36 -2.39 -0.57 12.45
C GLN A 36 -2.40 -1.75 11.46
N PHE A 37 -2.73 -1.49 10.20
CA PHE A 37 -2.74 -2.51 9.15
C PHE A 37 -1.38 -3.19 9.00
N SER A 38 -0.28 -2.42 9.05
CA SER A 38 1.09 -2.94 8.90
C SER A 38 1.53 -3.82 10.07
N LYS A 39 1.01 -3.59 11.28
CA LYS A 39 1.27 -4.48 12.43
C LYS A 39 0.62 -5.86 12.24
N GLU A 40 -0.54 -5.89 11.60
CA GLU A 40 -1.32 -7.11 11.36
C GLU A 40 -0.87 -7.84 10.09
N ASN A 41 -0.32 -7.12 9.11
CA ASN A 41 0.06 -7.63 7.79
C ASN A 41 1.49 -7.19 7.42
N PRO A 42 2.53 -7.66 8.13
CA PRO A 42 3.91 -7.18 7.97
C PRO A 42 4.52 -7.48 6.58
N GLU A 43 3.94 -8.41 5.83
CA GLU A 43 4.33 -8.74 4.46
C GLU A 43 3.80 -7.76 3.40
N VAL A 44 2.81 -6.94 3.76
CA VAL A 44 2.21 -5.94 2.87
C VAL A 44 2.90 -4.60 3.04
N MET A 45 3.34 -4.01 1.94
CA MET A 45 3.95 -2.69 1.98
C MET A 45 2.89 -1.60 2.06
N ALA A 46 2.99 -0.71 3.04
CA ALA A 46 2.09 0.41 3.24
C ALA A 46 2.75 1.75 2.88
N MET A 47 2.07 2.58 2.08
CA MET A 47 2.57 3.88 1.65
C MET A 47 1.53 4.97 1.88
N LYS A 48 1.90 6.03 2.61
CA LYS A 48 1.01 7.19 2.79
C LYS A 48 0.90 8.01 1.51
N ALA A 49 -0.33 8.29 1.08
CA ALA A 49 -0.65 9.25 0.04
C ALA A 49 -2.14 9.65 0.10
N ASP A 50 -2.44 10.94 -0.03
CA ASP A 50 -3.78 11.40 -0.36
C ASP A 50 -4.00 11.37 -1.87
N VAL A 51 -4.83 10.44 -2.35
CA VAL A 51 -5.14 10.27 -3.78
C VAL A 51 -5.95 11.43 -4.38
N SER A 52 -6.45 12.35 -3.55
CA SER A 52 -7.05 13.61 -4.02
C SER A 52 -6.02 14.70 -4.34
N ASP A 53 -4.76 14.56 -3.91
CA ASP A 53 -3.64 15.43 -4.29
C ASP A 53 -2.82 14.81 -5.43
N GLU A 54 -2.88 15.43 -6.61
CA GLU A 54 -2.17 14.97 -7.79
C GLU A 54 -0.65 14.85 -7.59
N LYS A 55 -0.03 15.74 -6.80
CA LYS A 55 1.41 15.69 -6.52
C LYS A 55 1.76 14.49 -5.66
N GLU A 56 0.91 14.16 -4.69
CA GLU A 56 1.09 12.97 -3.87
C GLU A 56 0.92 11.69 -4.68
N VAL A 57 -0.05 11.64 -5.61
CA VAL A 57 -0.22 10.52 -6.55
C VAL A 57 1.04 10.32 -7.40
N LEU A 58 1.59 11.40 -7.98
CA LEU A 58 2.82 11.32 -8.77
C LEU A 58 4.01 10.82 -7.93
N SER A 59 4.16 11.34 -6.70
CA SER A 59 5.20 10.88 -5.77
C SER A 59 5.05 9.40 -5.42
N LEU A 60 3.83 8.94 -5.15
CA LEU A 60 3.51 7.54 -4.87
C LEU A 60 3.92 6.65 -6.05
N LEU A 61 3.52 7.00 -7.28
CA LEU A 61 3.84 6.22 -8.47
C LEU A 61 5.35 6.15 -8.74
N MET A 62 6.09 7.23 -8.53
CA MET A 62 7.55 7.22 -8.64
C MET A 62 8.19 6.30 -7.60
N LYS A 63 7.75 6.35 -6.34
CA LYS A 63 8.25 5.46 -5.29
C LYS A 63 7.95 3.99 -5.61
N LEU A 64 6.73 3.68 -6.08
CA LEU A 64 6.36 2.32 -6.49
C LEU A 64 7.29 1.75 -7.55
N LYS A 65 7.62 2.55 -8.58
CA LYS A 65 8.53 2.15 -9.64
C LYS A 65 9.89 1.74 -9.07
N THR A 66 10.49 2.60 -8.25
CA THR A 66 11.79 2.33 -7.62
C THR A 66 11.76 1.09 -6.71
N THR A 67 10.69 0.92 -5.95
CA THR A 67 10.56 -0.23 -5.04
C THR A 67 10.41 -1.55 -5.79
N LEU A 68 9.65 -1.58 -6.88
CA LEU A 68 9.49 -2.78 -7.71
C LEU A 68 10.78 -3.13 -8.47
N GLU A 69 11.50 -2.13 -9.00
CA GLU A 69 12.79 -2.33 -9.67
C GLU A 69 13.84 -2.92 -8.72
N THR A 70 13.89 -2.44 -7.47
CA THR A 70 14.83 -2.95 -6.45
C THR A 70 14.48 -4.36 -5.99
N SER A 71 13.20 -4.75 -6.06
CA SER A 71 12.70 -6.07 -5.63
C SER A 71 12.84 -7.17 -6.71
N MET A 72 13.40 -6.83 -7.87
CA MET A 72 13.69 -7.73 -9.00
C MET A 72 15.19 -8.03 -9.16
N LEU A 73 16.03 -7.44 -8.31
CA LEU A 73 17.46 -7.74 -8.14
C LEU A 73 17.65 -8.60 -6.89
#